data_AF-F9ZMD6-F1
#
_entry.id   AF-F9ZMD6-F1
#
_cell.length_a   1.000
_cell.length_b   1.000
_cell.length_c   1.000
_cell.angle_alpha   90.00
_cell.angle_beta   90.00
_cell.angle_gamma   90.00
#
_symmetry.space_group_name_H-M   'P 1'
#
loop_
_entity.id
_entity.type
_entity.pdbx_description
1 polymer ?
#
loop_
_entity_poly.entity_id
_entity_poly.type
_entity_poly.pdbx_seq_one_letter_code
_entity_poly.pdbx_strand_id
1 'polypeptide(L)' 'MRARIRALRYSIRTEEAYTDWARRSILFHHMRYPKEMGAAEVEAFLSHLAREHKVSSPTKNQAKAALLLLYKQVFVL' A
#
# COMPACT_ATOMS: atom_id res chain seq x y z
N MET A 1 -2.47 -6.75 -8.76
CA MET A 1 -3.25 -6.19 -7.63
C MET A 1 -4.76 -6.17 -7.88
N ARG A 2 -5.29 -5.41 -8.86
CA ARG A 2 -6.74 -5.30 -9.12
C ARG A 2 -7.45 -6.65 -9.24
N ALA A 3 -6.90 -7.58 -10.03
CA ALA A 3 -7.45 -8.93 -10.17
C ALA A 3 -7.60 -9.65 -8.82
N ARG A 4 -6.62 -9.50 -7.91
CA ARG A 4 -6.69 -10.11 -6.58
C ARG A 4 -7.75 -9.47 -5.69
N ILE A 5 -7.87 -8.14 -5.72
CA ILE A 5 -8.90 -7.39 -4.98
C ILE A 5 -10.31 -7.82 -5.44
N ARG A 6 -10.52 -7.95 -6.75
CA ARG A 6 -11.79 -8.43 -7.33
C ARG A 6 -12.07 -9.88 -6.95
N ALA A 7 -11.06 -10.75 -6.96
CA ALA A 7 -11.20 -12.14 -6.52
C ALA A 7 -11.60 -12.23 -5.03
N LEU A 8 -11.14 -11.29 -4.19
CA LEU A 8 -11.55 -11.15 -2.80
C LEU A 8 -12.92 -10.47 -2.62
N ARG A 9 -13.60 -10.09 -3.71
CA ARG A 9 -14.92 -9.44 -3.72
C ARG A 9 -14.97 -8.12 -2.94
N TYR A 10 -13.86 -7.40 -2.85
CA TYR A 10 -13.89 -6.05 -2.30
C TYR A 10 -14.63 -5.09 -3.24
N SER A 11 -15.17 -4.02 -2.67
CA SER A 11 -15.84 -2.96 -3.44
C SER A 11 -14.88 -2.25 -4.39
N ILE A 12 -15.42 -1.67 -5.46
CA ILE A 12 -14.65 -0.85 -6.41
C ILE A 12 -13.90 0.30 -5.71
N ARG A 13 -14.52 0.91 -4.69
CA ARG A 13 -13.91 1.96 -3.87
C ARG A 13 -12.66 1.46 -3.12
N THR A 14 -12.68 0.21 -2.65
CA THR A 14 -11.53 -0.41 -2.01
C THR A 14 -10.43 -0.70 -3.04
N GLU A 15 -10.80 -1.15 -4.24
CA GLU A 15 -9.85 -1.34 -5.35
C GLU A 15 -9.12 -0.05 -5.69
N GLU A 16 -9.85 1.05 -5.88
CA GLU A 16 -9.29 2.36 -6.18
C GLU A 16 -8.35 2.81 -5.07
N ALA A 17 -8.81 2.83 -3.82
CA ALA A 17 -8.01 3.24 -2.67
C ALA A 17 -6.73 2.40 -2.54
N TYR A 18 -6.83 1.08 -2.68
CA TYR A 18 -5.69 0.19 -2.52
C TYR A 18 -4.68 0.36 -3.65
N THR A 19 -5.15 0.51 -4.89
CA THR A 19 -4.24 0.76 -6.03
C THR A 19 -3.55 2.13 -5.93
N ASP A 20 -4.23 3.14 -5.40
CA ASP A 20 -3.63 4.46 -5.16
C ASP A 20 -2.57 4.38 -4.07
N TRP A 21 -2.84 3.73 -2.93
CA TRP A 21 -1.83 3.53 -1.88
C TRP A 21 -0.61 2.75 -2.36
N ALA A 22 -0.82 1.69 -3.15
CA ALA A 22 0.27 0.95 -3.77
C ALA A 22 1.12 1.86 -4.67
N ARG A 23 0.49 2.62 -5.56
CA ARG A 23 1.18 3.56 -6.46
C ARG A 23 1.99 4.59 -5.69
N ARG A 24 1.40 5.24 -4.67
CA ARG A 24 2.07 6.26 -3.85
C ARG A 24 3.29 5.69 -3.13
N SER A 25 3.17 4.48 -2.57
CA SER A 25 4.30 3.83 -1.90
C SER A 25 5.46 3.52 -2.85
N ILE A 26 5.17 3.05 -4.06
CA ILE A 26 6.19 2.75 -5.09
C ILE A 26 6.91 4.03 -5.52
N LEU A 27 6.16 5.14 -5.71
CA LEU A 27 6.74 6.43 -6.07
C LEU A 27 7.56 7.04 -4.94
N PHE A 28 7.11 6.92 -3.69
CA PHE A 28 7.87 7.35 -2.51
C PHE A 28 9.23 6.65 -2.41
N HIS A 29 9.29 5.37 -2.79
CA HIS A 29 10.52 4.58 -2.82
C HIS A 29 11.27 4.65 -4.16
N HIS A 30 11.04 5.71 -4.95
CA HIS A 30 11.74 5.95 -6.22
C HIS A 30 11.69 4.76 -7.20
N MET A 31 10.57 4.05 -7.24
CA MET A 31 10.37 2.86 -8.09
C MET A 31 11.37 1.73 -7.82
N ARG A 32 11.96 1.68 -6.62
CA ARG A 32 12.76 0.53 -6.18
C ARG A 32 11.92 -0.75 -6.28
N TYR A 33 12.57 -1.84 -6.67
CA TYR A 33 11.87 -3.10 -6.93
C TYR A 33 11.18 -3.61 -5.65
N PRO A 34 9.86 -3.87 -5.67
CA PRO A 34 9.13 -4.30 -4.48
C PRO A 34 9.64 -5.58 -3.82
N LYS A 35 10.27 -6.49 -4.59
CA LYS A 35 10.92 -7.70 -4.04
C LYS A 35 12.12 -7.41 -3.14
N GLU A 36 12.70 -6.21 -3.23
CA GLU A 36 13.85 -5.76 -2.41
C GLU A 36 13.40 -4.94 -1.21
N MET A 37 12.09 -4.80 -1.01
CA MET A 37 11.47 -3.97 0.01
C MET A 37 10.62 -4.84 0.93
N GLY A 38 10.50 -4.42 2.18
CA GLY A 38 9.77 -5.17 3.20
C GLY A 38 9.17 -4.26 4.28
N ALA A 39 9.22 -4.75 5.51
CA ALA A 39 8.59 -4.06 6.64
C ALA A 39 9.15 -2.64 6.86
N ALA A 40 10.46 -2.44 6.68
CA ALA A 40 11.11 -1.14 6.86
C ALA A 40 10.58 -0.10 5.87
N GLU A 41 10.44 -0.45 4.60
CA GLU A 41 9.91 0.45 3.57
C GLU A 41 8.42 0.76 3.77
N VAL A 42 7.65 -0.23 4.25
CA VAL A 42 6.25 0.00 4.65
C VAL A 42 6.19 0.98 5.83
N GLU A 43 7.02 0.80 6.85
CA GLU A 43 7.07 1.68 8.02
C GLU A 43 7.50 3.11 7.66
N ALA A 44 8.52 3.25 6.81
CA ALA A 44 9.00 4.55 6.33
C ALA A 44 7.89 5.31 5.60
N PHE A 45 7.17 4.65 4.69
CA PHE A 45 6.06 5.27 3.97
C PHE A 45 4.90 5.67 4.91
N LEU A 46 4.51 4.80 5.84
CA LEU A 46 3.45 5.11 6.80
C LEU A 46 3.83 6.25 7.76
N SER A 47 5.12 6.36 8.10
CA SER A 47 5.65 7.45 8.92
C SER A 47 5.65 8.77 8.15
N HIS A 48 6.02 8.75 6.87
CA HIS A 48 5.94 9.90 5.98
C HIS A 48 4.49 10.42 5.85
N LEU A 49 3.51 9.52 5.68
CA LEU A 49 2.09 9.91 5.65
C LEU A 49 1.64 10.59 6.95
N ALA A 50 2.10 10.11 8.11
CA ALA A 50 1.73 10.68 9.39
C ALA A 50 2.39 12.03 9.67
N ARG A 51 3.67 12.20 9.31
CA ARG A 51 4.46 13.40 9.63
C ARG A 51 4.25 14.52 8.63
N GLU A 52 4.41 14.23 7.35
CA GLU A 52 4.40 15.23 6.28
C GLU A 52 2.97 15.51 5.79
N HIS A 53 2.18 14.45 5.59
CA HIS A 53 0.81 14.57 5.10
C HIS A 53 -0.25 14.62 6.20
N LYS A 54 0.16 14.47 7.47
CA LYS A 54 -0.70 14.57 8.67
C LYS A 54 -2.00 13.76 8.55
N VAL A 55 -1.94 12.60 7.91
CA VAL A 55 -3.14 11.78 7.70
C VAL A 55 -3.67 11.22 9.02
N SER A 56 -4.98 11.03 9.12
CA SER A 56 -5.61 10.44 10.30
C SER A 56 -5.22 8.96 10.47
N SER A 57 -5.37 8.45 11.70
CA SER A 57 -5.10 7.04 12.00
C SER A 57 -5.89 6.05 11.11
N PRO A 58 -7.20 6.25 10.84
CA PRO A 58 -7.93 5.40 9.89
C PRO A 58 -7.36 5.42 8.48
N THR A 59 -6.95 6.58 7.98
CA THR A 59 -6.34 6.72 6.64
C THR A 59 -5.00 5.98 6.58
N LYS A 60 -4.16 6.12 7.62
CA LYS A 60 -2.90 5.37 7.74
C LYS A 60 -3.14 3.85 7.78
N ASN A 61 -4.19 3.40 8.48
CA ASN A 61 -4.56 1.99 8.55
C ASN A 61 -5.03 1.45 7.20
N GLN A 62 -5.77 2.23 6.41
CA GLN A 62 -6.17 1.85 5.06
C GLN A 62 -4.96 1.70 4.14
N ALA A 63 -3.99 2.63 4.22
CA ALA A 63 -2.73 2.51 3.50
C ALA A 63 -1.95 1.24 3.91
N LYS A 64 -1.82 0.99 5.22
CA LYS A 64 -1.16 -0.22 5.74
C LYS A 64 -1.81 -1.50 5.21
N ALA A 65 -3.14 -1.58 5.21
CA ALA A 65 -3.87 -2.75 4.70
C ALA A 65 -3.63 -2.97 3.19
N ALA A 66 -3.64 -1.88 2.40
CA ALA A 66 -3.34 -1.95 0.97
C ALA A 66 -1.92 -2.49 0.69
N LEU A 67 -0.93 -2.02 1.45
CA LEU A 67 0.46 -2.47 1.30
C LEU A 67 0.64 -3.92 1.73
N LEU A 68 0.01 -4.34 2.82
CA LEU A 68 0.03 -5.75 3.23
C LEU A 68 -0.55 -6.67 2.15
N LEU A 69 -1.65 -6.28 1.51
CA LEU A 69 -2.21 -7.03 0.39
C LEU A 69 -1.25 -7.06 -0.81
N LEU A 70 -0.64 -5.93 -1.14
CA LEU A 70 0.33 -5.81 -2.24
C LEU A 70 1.49 -6.79 -2.05
N TYR A 71 2.19 -6.72 -0.91
CA TYR A 71 3.36 -7.56 -0.66
C TYR A 71 2.99 -9.04 -0.47
N LYS A 72 1.93 -9.35 0.27
CA LYS A 72 1.59 -10.76 0.58
C LYS A 72 0.91 -11.52 -0.55
N GLN A 73 0.26 -10.83 -1.50
CA GLN A 73 -0.61 -11.51 -2.47
C GLN A 73 -0.34 -11.13 -3.93
N VAL A 74 0.46 -10.09 -4.19
CA VAL A 74 0.82 -9.70 -5.56
C VAL A 74 2.29 -9.96 -5.83
N PHE A 75 3.17 -9.54 -4.94
CA PHE A 75 4.61 -9.71 -5.15
C PHE A 75 5.18 -11.03 -4.65
N VAL A 76 4.40 -11.81 -3.89
CA VAL A 76 4.74 -13.14 -3.34
C VAL A 76 6.24 -13.22 -2.99
N LEU A 77 6.57 -12.73 -1.80
CA LEU A 77 7.77 -13.17 -1.08
C LEU A 77 7.71 -14.69 -0.89
#